data_AF-A0A1F4CWG4-F1
#
_entry.id   AF-A0A1F4CWG4-F1
#
_cell.length_a   1.000
_cell.length_b   1.000
_cell.length_c   1.000
_cell.angle_alpha   90.00
_cell.angle_beta   90.00
_cell.angle_gamma   90.00
#
_symmetry.space_group_name_H-M   'P 1'
#
loop_
_entity.id
_entity.type
_entity.pdbx_description
1 polymer ?
#
loop_
_entity_poly.entity_id
_entity_poly.type
_entity_poly.pdbx_seq_one_letter_code
_entity_poly.pdbx_strand_id
1 'polypeptide(L)'
;MNIQPAQKPALFVIDMQNDFIEDDGWVIKSRGYPYTSKQKTMLYEGCRTLIKAAHDAGAPVIYTRTVLRADGLDSAYSFKRAGSYLVEGTWGAQIVDALTPKPTDIILQKTGHSAFQFTPLHRILRNLDVDSLILTGGPLYESVNATGRDSSAYGYPAFAVPDALYPVDYANPQFLRMRMRNLSMTEGLYRLRTPRELGLSYGPRPLPDWRALLPKSCLLLIDLQNGFVRREGFATGPHELWPEYVYREEEYQRLLANNVKLIRWAHERSLPVINARVVVRPDSINSALYAESQRRLTAAAPTGGCFAGDWNSEFAEEIAPRDNDIELIKHGHSAFAFTILDRMLSNLGVKQCIVTGGNIAGCIEETLRDGNAQGYSMVVVTDATYRPGDPRLELMASECAIVCADEITDVGSPMFEVSGE
;
A
#
# COMPACT_ATOMS: atom_id res chain seq x y z
N MET A 1 -23.07 -5.46 9.45
CA MET A 1 -22.97 -6.29 8.22
C MET A 1 -22.55 -7.70 8.58
N ASN A 2 -23.40 -8.71 8.37
CA ASN A 2 -23.05 -10.13 8.53
C ASN A 2 -22.20 -10.59 7.34
N ILE A 3 -20.95 -10.99 7.61
CA ILE A 3 -20.08 -11.68 6.67
C ILE A 3 -20.42 -13.15 6.80
N GLN A 4 -20.53 -13.85 5.67
CA GLN A 4 -20.47 -15.30 5.69
C GLN A 4 -19.12 -15.70 6.32
N PRO A 5 -19.08 -16.56 7.35
CA PRO A 5 -17.81 -16.96 7.95
C PRO A 5 -16.92 -17.57 6.86
N ALA A 6 -15.64 -17.19 6.86
CA ALA A 6 -14.60 -17.86 6.09
C ALA A 6 -14.68 -19.37 6.34
N GLN A 7 -14.83 -20.16 5.28
CA GLN A 7 -14.98 -21.61 5.40
C GLN A 7 -13.63 -22.32 5.35
N LYS A 8 -12.61 -21.70 4.73
CA LYS A 8 -11.28 -22.28 4.52
C LYS A 8 -10.17 -21.24 4.72
N PRO A 9 -9.92 -20.78 5.97
CA PRO A 9 -8.85 -19.83 6.24
C PRO A 9 -7.46 -20.47 6.20
N ALA A 10 -6.45 -19.67 5.89
CA ALA A 10 -5.05 -19.98 6.20
C ALA A 10 -4.49 -19.00 7.24
N LEU A 11 -3.73 -19.52 8.21
CA LEU A 11 -3.03 -18.71 9.20
C LEU A 11 -1.66 -18.30 8.66
N PHE A 12 -1.35 -17.01 8.76
CA PHE A 12 -0.07 -16.45 8.39
C PHE A 12 0.71 -16.03 9.64
N VAL A 13 1.95 -16.49 9.74
CA VAL A 13 2.93 -16.07 10.75
C VAL A 13 3.99 -15.26 10.01
N ILE A 14 3.79 -13.94 9.97
CA ILE A 14 4.55 -13.04 9.11
C ILE A 14 5.84 -12.59 9.80
N ASP A 15 6.96 -12.86 9.13
CA ASP A 15 8.33 -12.40 9.42
C ASP A 15 8.70 -12.38 10.92
N MET A 16 8.32 -13.43 11.64
CA MET A 16 8.74 -13.67 13.02
C MET A 16 10.20 -14.14 13.07
N GLN A 17 11.13 -13.28 12.67
CA GLN A 17 12.55 -13.56 12.50
C GLN A 17 13.39 -12.89 13.58
N ASN A 18 14.56 -13.47 13.88
CA ASN A 18 15.45 -13.00 14.93
C ASN A 18 15.85 -11.52 14.75
N ASP A 19 16.15 -11.07 13.53
CA ASP A 19 16.53 -9.68 13.27
C ASP A 19 15.46 -8.66 13.62
N PHE A 20 14.18 -9.05 13.58
CA PHE A 20 13.06 -8.18 13.91
C PHE A 20 12.71 -8.19 15.40
N ILE A 21 12.99 -9.28 16.12
CA ILE A 21 12.34 -9.55 17.41
C ILE A 21 13.32 -9.83 18.57
N GLU A 22 14.45 -10.47 18.28
CA GLU A 22 15.39 -10.82 19.34
C GLU A 22 16.26 -9.62 19.73
N ASP A 23 16.65 -9.57 21.00
CA ASP A 23 17.39 -8.44 21.57
C ASP A 23 18.73 -8.22 20.85
N ASP A 24 19.30 -9.32 20.34
CA ASP A 24 20.51 -9.32 19.52
C ASP A 24 20.28 -9.03 18.03
N GLY A 25 19.02 -9.00 17.59
CA GLY A 25 18.60 -8.76 16.23
C GLY A 25 18.95 -7.36 15.74
N TRP A 26 19.28 -7.25 14.45
CA TRP A 26 19.78 -5.99 13.89
C TRP A 26 18.78 -4.85 13.99
N VAL A 27 17.48 -5.09 13.78
CA VAL A 27 16.45 -4.02 13.84
C VAL A 27 16.32 -3.49 15.26
N ILE A 28 16.36 -4.38 16.25
CA ILE A 28 16.29 -3.99 17.67
C ILE A 28 17.51 -3.17 18.08
N LYS A 29 18.72 -3.62 17.73
CA LYS A 29 19.96 -2.89 18.01
C LYS A 29 20.05 -1.54 17.31
N SER A 30 19.53 -1.44 16.07
CA SER A 30 19.68 -0.23 15.24
C SER A 30 18.56 0.79 15.40
N ARG A 31 17.35 0.36 15.79
CA ARG A 31 16.16 1.22 15.85
C ARG A 31 15.50 1.28 17.23
N GLY A 32 16.01 0.52 18.19
CA GLY A 32 15.46 0.43 19.54
C GLY A 32 14.30 -0.54 19.67
N TYR A 33 13.81 -0.67 20.90
CA TYR A 33 12.76 -1.62 21.25
C TYR A 33 11.38 -1.07 20.93
N PRO A 34 10.63 -1.76 20.07
CA PRO A 34 9.29 -1.34 19.67
C PRO A 34 8.18 -2.00 20.51
N TYR A 35 8.58 -2.74 21.54
CA TYR A 35 7.75 -3.35 22.59
C TYR A 35 8.56 -3.50 23.87
N THR A 36 7.83 -3.64 24.97
CA THR A 36 8.35 -4.15 26.25
C THR A 36 8.52 -5.67 26.21
N SER A 37 9.32 -6.22 27.12
CA SER A 37 9.45 -7.68 27.26
C SER A 37 8.12 -8.38 27.49
N LYS A 38 7.20 -7.76 28.25
CA LYS A 38 5.84 -8.28 28.47
C LYS A 38 5.06 -8.41 27.16
N GLN A 39 5.13 -7.39 26.31
CA GLN A 39 4.47 -7.38 25.01
C GLN A 39 5.07 -8.40 24.04
N LYS A 40 6.40 -8.59 24.05
CA LYS A 40 7.06 -9.67 23.30
C LYS A 40 6.53 -11.05 23.73
N THR A 41 6.41 -11.29 25.03
CA THR A 41 5.80 -12.54 25.55
C THR A 41 4.37 -12.72 25.06
N MET A 42 3.54 -11.68 25.16
CA MET A 42 2.15 -11.73 24.69
C MET A 42 2.05 -12.03 23.19
N LEU A 43 2.90 -11.40 22.36
CA LEU A 43 2.99 -11.68 20.93
C LEU A 43 3.30 -13.15 20.66
N TYR A 44 4.32 -13.71 21.34
CA TYR A 44 4.67 -15.13 21.19
C TYR A 44 3.55 -16.05 21.64
N GLU A 45 2.89 -15.77 22.76
CA GLU A 45 1.75 -16.55 23.25
C GLU A 45 0.56 -16.49 22.29
N GLY A 46 0.24 -15.31 21.76
CA GLY A 46 -0.80 -15.10 20.76
C GLY A 46 -0.55 -15.90 19.50
N CYS A 47 0.65 -15.78 18.91
CA CYS A 47 1.05 -16.56 17.74
C CYS A 47 0.97 -18.07 18.01
N ARG A 48 1.53 -18.57 19.13
CA ARG A 48 1.49 -20.02 19.46
C ARG A 48 0.07 -20.55 19.61
N THR A 49 -0.80 -19.76 20.24
CA THR A 49 -2.20 -20.13 20.43
C THR A 49 -2.91 -20.29 19.08
N LEU A 50 -2.72 -19.34 18.18
CA LEU A 50 -3.33 -19.36 16.84
C LEU A 50 -2.74 -20.47 15.96
N ILE A 51 -1.42 -20.68 16.00
CA ILE A 51 -0.75 -21.79 15.28
C ILE A 51 -1.34 -23.13 15.72
N LYS A 52 -1.46 -23.35 17.03
CA LYS A 52 -2.06 -24.58 17.56
C LYS A 52 -3.50 -24.73 17.08
N ALA A 53 -4.31 -23.68 17.18
CA ALA A 53 -5.71 -23.72 16.75
C ALA A 53 -5.85 -24.01 15.25
N ALA A 54 -4.98 -23.44 14.41
CA ALA A 54 -4.96 -23.72 12.98
C ALA A 54 -4.61 -25.18 12.70
N HIS A 55 -3.60 -25.74 13.36
CA HIS A 55 -3.26 -27.16 13.24
C HIS A 55 -4.38 -28.08 13.68
N ASP A 56 -5.01 -27.81 14.82
CA ASP A 56 -6.13 -28.61 15.36
C ASP A 56 -7.34 -28.57 14.40
N ALA A 57 -7.55 -27.45 13.71
CA ALA A 57 -8.61 -27.27 12.73
C ALA A 57 -8.26 -27.79 11.32
N GLY A 58 -7.03 -28.28 11.09
CA GLY A 58 -6.54 -28.66 9.77
C GLY A 58 -6.37 -27.48 8.79
N ALA A 59 -6.36 -26.24 9.30
CA ALA A 59 -6.11 -25.06 8.51
C ALA A 59 -4.61 -24.95 8.16
N PRO A 60 -4.24 -24.56 6.93
CA PRO A 60 -2.85 -24.35 6.56
C PRO A 60 -2.19 -23.26 7.42
N VAL A 61 -0.98 -23.53 7.91
CA VAL A 61 -0.11 -22.54 8.56
C VAL A 61 1.02 -22.18 7.60
N ILE A 62 1.09 -20.90 7.27
CA ILE A 62 2.05 -20.33 6.32
C ILE A 62 2.93 -19.33 7.06
N TYR A 63 4.21 -19.64 7.18
CA TYR A 63 5.22 -18.71 7.65
C TYR A 63 5.75 -17.89 6.49
N THR A 64 5.93 -16.60 6.69
CA THR A 64 6.77 -15.80 5.78
C THR A 64 8.08 -15.48 6.45
N ARG A 65 9.13 -15.43 5.65
CA ARG A 65 10.41 -14.87 6.05
C ARG A 65 10.96 -14.02 4.93
N THR A 66 11.43 -12.83 5.29
CA THR A 66 12.20 -12.00 4.38
C THR A 66 13.64 -12.48 4.42
N VAL A 67 14.19 -12.90 3.28
CA VAL A 67 15.57 -13.37 3.19
C VAL A 67 16.19 -12.73 1.97
N LEU A 68 17.31 -12.03 2.18
CA LEU A 68 17.97 -11.20 1.19
C LEU A 68 19.34 -11.77 0.86
N ARG A 69 19.78 -11.59 -0.39
CA ARG A 69 21.18 -11.80 -0.74
C ARG A 69 22.06 -10.83 0.04
N ALA A 70 23.30 -11.25 0.31
CA ALA A 70 24.29 -10.39 0.96
C ALA A 70 24.61 -9.13 0.12
N ASP A 71 24.53 -9.21 -1.20
CA ASP A 71 24.69 -8.06 -2.11
C ASP A 71 23.42 -7.20 -2.26
N GLY A 72 22.29 -7.65 -1.70
CA GLY A 72 21.01 -6.97 -1.72
C GLY A 72 20.38 -6.83 -3.10
N LEU A 73 20.88 -7.52 -4.14
CA LEU A 73 20.40 -7.35 -5.52
C LEU A 73 18.93 -7.76 -5.72
N ASP A 74 18.43 -8.64 -4.86
CA ASP A 74 17.06 -9.14 -4.85
C ASP A 74 16.13 -8.38 -3.88
N SER A 75 16.67 -7.41 -3.15
CA SER A 75 15.97 -6.65 -2.13
C SER A 75 15.01 -5.63 -2.76
N ALA A 76 13.72 -5.72 -2.43
CA ALA A 76 12.76 -4.64 -2.67
C ALA A 76 12.92 -3.47 -1.67
N TYR A 77 13.87 -3.60 -0.73
CA TYR A 77 14.30 -2.56 0.21
C TYR A 77 15.57 -1.87 -0.31
N SER A 78 15.89 -0.68 0.22
CA SER A 78 17.06 0.09 -0.21
C SER A 78 18.38 -0.72 -0.19
N PHE A 79 19.08 -0.75 -1.33
CA PHE A 79 20.40 -1.38 -1.51
C PHE A 79 21.47 -0.90 -0.52
N LYS A 80 21.29 0.26 0.10
CA LYS A 80 22.23 0.82 1.10
C LYS A 80 22.37 -0.03 2.36
N ARG A 81 21.49 -1.01 2.56
CA ARG A 81 21.48 -1.92 3.73
C ARG A 81 21.78 -3.37 3.34
N ALA A 82 22.23 -3.61 2.12
CA ALA A 82 22.70 -4.92 1.67
C ALA A 82 23.70 -5.50 2.68
N GLY A 83 23.54 -6.78 3.00
CA GLY A 83 24.42 -7.49 3.92
C GLY A 83 24.26 -7.15 5.41
N SER A 84 23.34 -6.24 5.78
CA SER A 84 23.23 -5.76 7.18
C SER A 84 22.26 -6.57 8.04
N TYR A 85 21.15 -7.07 7.47
CA TYR A 85 20.09 -7.80 8.18
C TYR A 85 19.32 -8.67 7.19
N LEU A 86 18.64 -9.71 7.71
CA LEU A 86 17.85 -10.69 6.94
C LEU A 86 18.65 -11.42 5.86
N VAL A 87 19.98 -11.46 6.01
CA VAL A 87 20.89 -12.05 5.02
C VAL A 87 20.75 -13.57 5.03
N GLU A 88 20.65 -14.17 3.85
CA GLU A 88 20.56 -15.61 3.67
C GLU A 88 21.61 -16.38 4.48
N GLY A 89 21.17 -17.43 5.18
CA GLY A 89 22.02 -18.29 6.00
C GLY A 89 22.40 -17.74 7.37
N THR A 90 22.12 -16.46 7.67
CA THR A 90 22.43 -15.86 8.98
C THR A 90 21.39 -16.20 10.03
N TRP A 91 21.78 -16.14 11.31
CA TRP A 91 20.86 -16.29 12.44
C TRP A 91 19.73 -15.25 12.39
N GLY A 92 20.05 -14.00 12.03
CA GLY A 92 19.09 -12.90 11.92
C GLY A 92 17.92 -13.19 10.97
N ALA A 93 18.19 -13.91 9.87
CA ALA A 93 17.19 -14.31 8.88
C ALA A 93 16.35 -15.54 9.29
N GLN A 94 16.67 -16.22 10.38
CA GLN A 94 15.93 -17.41 10.83
C GLN A 94 14.65 -16.99 11.57
N ILE A 95 13.63 -17.85 11.48
CA ILE A 95 12.42 -17.74 12.31
C ILE A 95 12.83 -17.95 13.77
N VAL A 96 12.26 -17.19 14.68
CA VAL A 96 12.57 -17.29 16.12
C VAL A 96 12.25 -18.69 16.66
N ASP A 97 13.12 -19.23 17.52
CA ASP A 97 12.99 -20.58 18.06
C ASP A 97 11.63 -20.81 18.76
N ALA A 98 11.10 -19.78 19.41
CA ALA A 98 9.82 -19.79 20.12
C ALA A 98 8.62 -20.17 19.22
N LEU A 99 8.75 -19.98 17.91
CA LEU A 99 7.70 -20.18 16.89
C LEU A 99 8.15 -21.15 15.78
N THR A 100 9.07 -22.07 16.08
CA THR A 100 9.59 -23.07 15.14
C THR A 100 8.46 -23.77 14.35
N PRO A 101 8.46 -23.71 12.99
CA PRO A 101 7.46 -24.36 12.16
C PRO A 101 7.49 -25.89 12.27
N LYS A 102 6.33 -26.54 12.09
CA LYS A 102 6.25 -27.99 11.90
C LYS A 102 6.63 -28.37 10.46
N PRO A 103 7.04 -29.63 10.20
CA PRO A 103 7.32 -30.10 8.84
C PRO A 103 6.15 -29.99 7.85
N THR A 104 4.92 -29.93 8.35
CA THR A 104 3.70 -29.75 7.55
C THR A 104 3.39 -28.29 7.22
N ASP A 105 4.07 -27.34 7.88
CA ASP A 105 3.85 -25.92 7.68
C ASP A 105 4.58 -25.44 6.43
N ILE A 106 4.02 -24.44 5.78
CA ILE A 106 4.60 -23.87 4.55
C ILE A 106 5.50 -22.71 4.97
N ILE A 107 6.76 -22.72 4.54
CA ILE A 107 7.68 -21.60 4.74
C ILE A 107 7.88 -20.90 3.39
N LEU A 108 7.39 -19.67 3.31
CA LEU A 108 7.49 -18.82 2.14
C LEU A 108 8.63 -17.81 2.31
N GLN A 109 9.59 -17.86 1.40
CA GLN A 109 10.65 -16.86 1.31
C GLN A 109 10.23 -15.73 0.38
N LYS A 110 10.40 -14.49 0.86
CA LYS A 110 10.15 -13.27 0.08
C LYS A 110 11.33 -12.32 0.19
N THR A 111 11.40 -11.37 -0.75
CA THR A 111 12.44 -10.32 -0.77
C THR A 111 11.87 -8.90 -0.73
N GLY A 112 10.55 -8.79 -0.58
CA GLY A 112 9.83 -7.53 -0.38
C GLY A 112 8.82 -7.59 0.75
N HIS A 113 7.99 -6.55 0.87
CA HIS A 113 7.10 -6.39 2.01
C HIS A 113 5.94 -7.40 1.97
N SER A 114 5.23 -7.50 0.85
CA SER A 114 4.06 -8.38 0.74
C SER A 114 4.46 -9.83 0.51
N ALA A 115 3.73 -10.75 1.13
CA ALA A 115 3.87 -12.18 0.88
C ALA A 115 3.49 -12.60 -0.55
N PHE A 116 2.77 -11.76 -1.31
CA PHE A 116 2.41 -12.03 -2.70
C PHE A 116 3.48 -11.58 -3.70
N GLN A 117 4.37 -10.67 -3.31
CA GLN A 117 5.36 -10.09 -4.22
C GLN A 117 6.45 -11.12 -4.55
N PHE A 118 6.48 -11.54 -5.81
CA PHE A 118 7.47 -12.46 -6.38
C PHE A 118 7.52 -13.84 -5.71
N THR A 119 6.40 -14.31 -5.17
CA THR A 119 6.31 -15.63 -4.52
C THR A 119 5.25 -16.52 -5.20
N PRO A 120 5.28 -17.85 -4.99
CA PRO A 120 4.22 -18.74 -5.45
C PRO A 120 2.94 -18.68 -4.60
N LEU A 121 2.79 -17.71 -3.68
CA LEU A 121 1.73 -17.72 -2.68
C LEU A 121 0.33 -17.85 -3.27
N HIS A 122 -0.01 -17.06 -4.29
CA HIS A 122 -1.35 -17.13 -4.89
C HIS A 122 -1.67 -18.53 -5.44
N ARG A 123 -0.69 -19.19 -6.06
CA ARG A 123 -0.84 -20.57 -6.55
C ARG A 123 -1.05 -21.56 -5.40
N ILE A 124 -0.28 -21.41 -4.32
CA ILE A 124 -0.40 -22.25 -3.11
C ILE A 124 -1.81 -22.12 -2.53
N LEU A 125 -2.29 -20.90 -2.30
CA LEU A 125 -3.62 -20.64 -1.73
C LEU A 125 -4.73 -21.24 -2.60
N ARG A 126 -4.63 -21.12 -3.94
CA ARG A 126 -5.58 -21.74 -4.88
C ARG A 126 -5.59 -23.26 -4.82
N ASN A 127 -4.42 -23.89 -4.71
CA ASN A 127 -4.31 -25.35 -4.61
C ASN A 127 -4.84 -25.89 -3.27
N LEU A 128 -4.75 -25.08 -2.20
CA LEU A 128 -5.29 -25.40 -0.89
C LEU A 128 -6.78 -25.04 -0.75
N ASP A 129 -7.37 -24.44 -1.78
CA ASP A 129 -8.74 -23.90 -1.77
C ASP A 129 -9.00 -22.95 -0.59
N VAL A 130 -7.99 -22.13 -0.26
CA VAL A 130 -8.08 -21.11 0.78
C VAL A 130 -8.98 -19.98 0.31
N ASP A 131 -9.88 -19.51 1.18
CA ASP A 131 -10.81 -18.42 0.87
C ASP A 131 -10.51 -17.11 1.61
N SER A 132 -9.62 -17.14 2.61
CA SER A 132 -9.35 -16.00 3.49
C SER A 132 -8.03 -16.16 4.25
N LEU A 133 -7.46 -15.04 4.71
CA LEU A 133 -6.20 -15.01 5.43
C LEU A 133 -6.40 -14.51 6.87
N ILE A 134 -5.77 -15.19 7.83
CA ILE A 134 -5.63 -14.72 9.21
C ILE A 134 -4.18 -14.30 9.40
N LEU A 135 -3.92 -13.01 9.64
CA LEU A 135 -2.59 -12.43 9.68
C LEU A 135 -2.12 -12.20 11.13
N THR A 136 -0.95 -12.76 11.43
CA THR A 136 -0.21 -12.60 12.70
C THR A 136 1.26 -12.30 12.41
N GLY A 137 2.01 -11.89 13.43
CA GLY A 137 3.42 -11.54 13.34
C GLY A 137 3.66 -10.06 13.06
N GLY A 138 4.67 -9.74 12.25
CA GLY A 138 5.05 -8.35 12.02
C GLY A 138 6.13 -8.16 10.95
N PRO A 139 6.59 -6.93 10.73
CA PRO A 139 6.09 -5.69 11.35
C PRO A 139 4.71 -5.29 10.77
N LEU A 140 3.83 -4.72 11.61
CA LEU A 140 2.45 -4.41 11.24
C LEU A 140 2.39 -3.45 10.04
N TYR A 141 3.04 -2.29 10.14
CA TYR A 141 2.97 -1.22 9.13
C TYR A 141 3.70 -1.57 7.84
N GLU A 142 4.49 -2.65 7.85
CA GLU A 142 5.28 -3.12 6.72
C GLU A 142 4.63 -4.42 6.16
N SER A 143 5.20 -5.58 6.49
CA SER A 143 4.87 -6.85 5.83
C SER A 143 3.42 -7.29 6.03
N VAL A 144 2.85 -7.10 7.23
CA VAL A 144 1.47 -7.49 7.51
C VAL A 144 0.49 -6.62 6.71
N ASN A 145 0.68 -5.31 6.75
CA ASN A 145 -0.16 -4.35 6.04
C ASN A 145 -0.06 -4.52 4.52
N ALA A 146 1.16 -4.68 3.98
CA ALA A 146 1.36 -4.95 2.54
C ALA A 146 0.67 -6.25 2.11
N THR A 147 0.86 -7.34 2.88
CA THR A 147 0.21 -8.63 2.59
C THR A 147 -1.32 -8.53 2.68
N GLY A 148 -1.85 -7.85 3.69
CA GLY A 148 -3.29 -7.64 3.86
C GLY A 148 -3.92 -6.85 2.71
N ARG A 149 -3.23 -5.85 2.16
CA ARG A 149 -3.72 -5.09 1.00
C ARG A 149 -3.72 -5.92 -0.27
N ASP A 150 -2.59 -6.54 -0.59
CA ASP A 150 -2.46 -7.39 -1.76
C ASP A 150 -3.45 -8.56 -1.73
N SER A 151 -3.69 -9.13 -0.55
CA SER A 151 -4.65 -10.23 -0.40
C SER A 151 -6.01 -9.87 -0.99
N SER A 152 -6.48 -8.64 -0.77
CA SER A 152 -7.74 -8.18 -1.34
C SER A 152 -7.66 -8.12 -2.86
N ALA A 153 -6.56 -7.62 -3.42
CA ALA A 153 -6.38 -7.54 -4.87
C ALA A 153 -6.40 -8.94 -5.51
N TYR A 154 -5.89 -9.95 -4.80
CA TYR A 154 -5.98 -11.36 -5.18
C TYR A 154 -7.31 -12.05 -4.81
N GLY A 155 -8.27 -11.31 -4.23
CA GLY A 155 -9.62 -11.79 -3.91
C GLY A 155 -9.78 -12.46 -2.55
N TYR A 156 -8.78 -12.40 -1.66
CA TYR A 156 -8.83 -12.97 -0.32
C TYR A 156 -9.17 -11.88 0.73
N PRO A 157 -10.27 -12.01 1.48
CA PRO A 157 -10.47 -11.24 2.69
C PRO A 157 -9.38 -11.57 3.73
N ALA A 158 -8.78 -10.55 4.32
CA ALA A 158 -7.77 -10.71 5.37
C ALA A 158 -8.25 -10.18 6.72
N PHE A 159 -7.84 -10.87 7.78
CA PHE A 159 -8.14 -10.57 9.17
C PHE A 159 -6.85 -10.47 9.96
N ALA A 160 -6.51 -9.29 10.45
CA ALA A 160 -5.41 -9.10 11.41
C ALA A 160 -5.88 -9.49 12.82
N VAL A 161 -5.00 -10.14 13.59
CA VAL A 161 -5.28 -10.49 14.99
C VAL A 161 -4.42 -9.61 15.91
N PRO A 162 -4.94 -8.48 16.45
CA PRO A 162 -4.13 -7.48 17.14
C PRO A 162 -3.25 -8.02 18.28
N ASP A 163 -3.75 -9.02 19.03
CA ASP A 163 -3.04 -9.65 20.14
C ASP A 163 -1.83 -10.50 19.71
N ALA A 164 -1.72 -10.77 18.40
CA ALA A 164 -0.63 -11.52 17.79
C ALA A 164 0.09 -10.68 16.71
N LEU A 165 0.09 -9.35 16.84
CA LEU A 165 0.74 -8.43 15.92
C LEU A 165 1.77 -7.53 16.61
N TYR A 166 2.81 -7.18 15.88
CA TYR A 166 3.91 -6.35 16.36
C TYR A 166 4.11 -5.09 15.49
N PRO A 167 4.22 -3.85 16.04
CA PRO A 167 4.21 -3.43 17.47
C PRO A 167 2.90 -3.66 18.21
N VAL A 168 2.93 -3.88 19.53
CA VAL A 168 1.76 -4.34 20.32
C VAL A 168 0.91 -3.18 20.88
N ASP A 169 1.46 -1.95 20.98
CA ASP A 169 0.71 -0.76 21.44
C ASP A 169 0.15 0.04 20.26
N TYR A 170 -1.18 0.16 20.19
CA TYR A 170 -1.85 0.90 19.11
C TYR A 170 -2.63 2.11 19.66
N ALA A 171 -2.19 3.32 19.30
CA ALA A 171 -2.90 4.58 19.59
C ALA A 171 -3.89 5.00 18.48
N ASN A 172 -3.83 4.40 17.28
CA ASN A 172 -4.69 4.80 16.16
C ASN A 172 -5.26 3.58 15.38
N PRO A 173 -6.52 3.18 15.64
CA PRO A 173 -7.16 2.05 14.98
C PRO A 173 -7.54 2.29 13.51
N GLN A 174 -7.23 3.47 12.93
CA GLN A 174 -7.58 3.80 11.54
C GLN A 174 -6.72 3.08 10.49
N PHE A 175 -5.54 2.56 10.86
CA PHE A 175 -4.63 1.91 9.91
C PHE A 175 -5.07 0.49 9.50
N LEU A 176 -5.74 -0.24 10.40
CA LEU A 176 -6.33 -1.56 10.08
C LEU A 176 -7.61 -1.43 9.23
N ARG A 177 -8.28 -0.28 9.30
CA ARG A 177 -9.69 -0.13 8.89
C ARG A 177 -9.94 -0.12 7.39
N MET A 178 -8.93 -0.10 6.53
CA MET A 178 -9.22 0.04 5.11
C MET A 178 -9.53 -1.25 4.36
N ARG A 179 -9.04 -2.44 4.80
CA ARG A 179 -9.53 -3.74 4.29
C ARG A 179 -9.44 -4.92 5.26
N MET A 180 -8.88 -4.74 6.47
CA MET A 180 -8.96 -5.73 7.53
C MET A 180 -10.12 -5.38 8.46
N ARG A 181 -11.01 -6.36 8.73
CA ARG A 181 -12.13 -6.12 9.63
C ARG A 181 -11.71 -6.42 11.06
N ASN A 182 -11.80 -5.41 11.93
CA ASN A 182 -11.75 -5.61 13.38
C ASN A 182 -13.16 -5.94 13.89
N LEU A 183 -13.30 -7.00 14.68
CA LEU A 183 -14.52 -7.27 15.44
C LEU A 183 -14.40 -6.63 16.82
N SER A 184 -15.45 -5.93 17.25
CA SER A 184 -15.59 -5.38 18.60
C SER A 184 -16.59 -6.26 19.36
N MET A 185 -16.71 -6.08 20.65
CA MET A 185 -17.95 -5.51 21.17
C MET A 185 -17.63 -4.97 22.55
N THR A 186 -17.28 -3.68 22.64
CA THR A 186 -17.14 -2.79 23.83
C THR A 186 -15.90 -1.91 23.65
N GLU A 187 -14.81 -2.44 23.09
CA GLU A 187 -13.50 -1.76 22.95
C GLU A 187 -13.54 -0.50 22.07
N GLY A 188 -14.44 -0.46 21.08
CA GLY A 188 -14.65 0.71 20.22
C GLY A 188 -15.21 1.95 20.94
N LEU A 189 -15.79 1.79 22.13
CA LEU A 189 -16.49 2.87 22.84
C LEU A 189 -15.62 3.60 23.88
N TYR A 190 -14.39 3.15 24.19
CA TYR A 190 -13.63 3.69 25.34
C TYR A 190 -12.45 4.63 25.03
N ARG A 191 -11.84 4.64 23.83
CA ARG A 191 -10.51 5.29 23.66
C ARG A 191 -10.41 6.48 22.70
N LEU A 192 -11.49 7.26 22.60
CA LEU A 192 -11.37 8.69 22.31
C LEU A 192 -11.08 9.44 23.62
N ARG A 193 -9.83 9.90 23.82
CA ARG A 193 -9.47 11.16 24.51
C ARG A 193 -7.94 11.37 24.56
N THR A 194 -7.52 12.46 23.92
CA THR A 194 -6.22 13.18 23.95
C THR A 194 -4.97 12.53 23.31
N PRO A 195 -4.39 13.14 22.25
CA PRO A 195 -3.15 12.70 21.64
C PRO A 195 -1.93 13.22 22.41
N ARG A 196 -0.98 12.32 22.72
CA ARG A 196 0.41 12.69 22.97
C ARG A 196 1.26 12.12 21.84
N GLU A 197 2.19 12.95 21.38
CA GLU A 197 3.19 12.69 20.36
C GLU A 197 3.84 11.32 20.57
N LEU A 198 3.60 10.42 19.62
CA LEU A 198 4.41 9.22 19.48
C LEU A 198 5.70 9.65 18.79
N GLY A 199 6.79 9.72 19.56
CA GLY A 199 8.15 9.79 19.01
C GLY A 199 8.45 8.49 18.26
N LEU A 200 7.95 8.37 17.04
CA LEU A 200 8.36 7.32 16.13
C LEU A 200 9.78 7.66 15.64
N SER A 201 10.76 6.95 16.18
CA SER A 201 12.14 6.96 15.69
C SER A 201 12.25 6.20 14.35
N TYR A 202 11.52 6.65 13.33
CA TYR A 202 11.82 6.32 11.95
C TYR A 202 12.84 7.33 11.45
N GLY A 203 14.14 7.00 11.54
CA GLY A 203 15.15 7.75 10.81
C GLY A 203 14.82 7.70 9.30
N PRO A 204 14.80 8.83 8.58
CA PRO A 204 14.43 8.85 7.17
C PRO A 204 15.36 7.94 6.38
N ARG A 205 14.77 7.07 5.55
CA ARG A 205 15.52 6.24 4.60
C ARG A 205 16.11 7.22 3.56
N PRO A 206 17.41 7.20 3.24
CA PRO A 206 17.96 8.15 2.27
C PRO A 206 17.53 7.71 0.86
N LEU A 207 16.41 8.26 0.40
CA LEU A 207 15.84 8.11 -0.93
C LEU A 207 16.84 8.62 -1.99
N PRO A 208 16.81 8.09 -3.23
CA PRO A 208 17.53 8.73 -4.33
C PRO A 208 17.10 10.19 -4.45
N ASP A 209 18.02 11.09 -4.80
CA ASP A 209 17.66 12.48 -5.07
C ASP A 209 16.67 12.49 -6.24
N TRP A 210 15.42 12.77 -5.93
CA TRP A 210 14.35 12.67 -6.89
C TRP A 210 14.54 13.67 -8.03
N ARG A 211 15.23 14.79 -7.79
CA ARG A 211 15.53 15.81 -8.81
C ARG A 211 16.47 15.28 -9.88
N ALA A 212 17.46 14.46 -9.49
CA ALA A 212 18.40 13.84 -10.41
C ALA A 212 17.76 12.82 -11.36
N LEU A 213 16.58 12.29 -11.01
CA LEU A 213 15.85 11.31 -11.81
C LEU A 213 14.81 11.91 -12.75
N LEU A 214 14.55 13.23 -12.69
CA LEU A 214 13.52 13.92 -13.49
C LEU A 214 13.54 13.58 -15.00
N PRO A 215 14.70 13.47 -15.69
CA PRO A 215 14.73 13.10 -17.11
C PRO A 215 14.24 11.67 -17.41
N LYS A 216 14.13 10.81 -16.40
CA LYS A 216 13.66 9.42 -16.50
C LYS A 216 12.34 9.22 -15.72
N SER A 217 11.56 10.29 -15.57
CA SER A 217 10.32 10.26 -14.81
C SER A 217 9.09 10.15 -15.71
N CYS A 218 8.00 9.63 -15.17
CA CYS A 218 6.65 9.86 -15.72
C CYS A 218 5.79 10.63 -14.71
N LEU A 219 4.78 11.34 -15.22
CA LEU A 219 3.67 11.83 -14.39
C LEU A 219 2.56 10.77 -14.39
N LEU A 220 2.26 10.21 -13.22
CA LEU A 220 1.24 9.18 -13.03
C LEU A 220 0.06 9.77 -12.26
N LEU A 221 -1.05 9.99 -12.97
CA LEU A 221 -2.29 10.55 -12.43
C LEU A 221 -3.23 9.41 -12.03
N ILE A 222 -3.67 9.38 -10.77
CA ILE A 222 -4.49 8.28 -10.22
C ILE A 222 -5.93 8.74 -9.96
N ASP A 223 -6.87 8.10 -10.65
CA ASP A 223 -8.32 8.17 -10.42
C ASP A 223 -8.92 9.58 -10.41
N LEU A 224 -8.39 10.49 -11.23
CA LEU A 224 -8.96 11.83 -11.39
C LEU A 224 -10.20 11.81 -12.31
N GLN A 225 -11.18 11.01 -11.95
CA GLN A 225 -12.45 10.82 -12.64
C GLN A 225 -13.56 11.64 -11.98
N ASN A 226 -14.63 11.95 -12.70
CA ASN A 226 -15.75 12.73 -12.17
C ASN A 226 -16.32 12.11 -10.88
N GLY A 227 -16.35 10.78 -10.80
CA GLY A 227 -16.80 10.05 -9.62
C GLY A 227 -16.03 10.38 -8.35
N PHE A 228 -14.81 10.89 -8.46
CA PHE A 228 -13.97 11.23 -7.32
C PHE A 228 -13.73 12.72 -7.13
N VAL A 229 -13.74 13.53 -8.20
CA VAL A 229 -13.40 14.97 -8.11
C VAL A 229 -14.58 15.92 -8.16
N ARG A 230 -15.79 15.45 -8.48
CA ARG A 230 -16.99 16.29 -8.60
C ARG A 230 -17.88 16.13 -7.39
N ARG A 231 -18.56 17.19 -6.98
CA ARG A 231 -19.48 17.17 -5.83
C ARG A 231 -20.59 16.10 -5.98
N GLU A 232 -21.01 15.83 -7.20
CA GLU A 232 -22.07 14.88 -7.56
C GLU A 232 -21.54 13.45 -7.74
N GLY A 233 -20.23 13.25 -7.64
CA GLY A 233 -19.55 11.99 -7.95
C GLY A 233 -19.83 10.85 -6.97
N PHE A 234 -19.51 9.63 -7.40
CA PHE A 234 -19.61 8.40 -6.62
C PHE A 234 -18.94 8.38 -5.23
N ALA A 235 -17.80 9.03 -5.03
CA ALA A 235 -17.08 9.00 -3.75
C ALA A 235 -17.35 10.25 -2.89
N THR A 236 -17.78 11.33 -3.54
CA THR A 236 -17.88 12.70 -3.01
C THR A 236 -19.32 13.20 -2.91
N GLY A 237 -20.26 12.42 -3.44
CA GLY A 237 -21.69 12.67 -3.44
C GLY A 237 -22.33 12.63 -2.04
N PRO A 238 -23.58 13.07 -1.91
CA PRO A 238 -24.27 13.26 -0.64
C PRO A 238 -24.77 11.94 0.00
N HIS A 239 -23.93 10.90 0.03
CA HIS A 239 -24.27 9.59 0.61
C HIS A 239 -23.39 9.21 1.80
N GLU A 240 -23.97 8.47 2.75
CA GLU A 240 -23.32 8.04 4.00
C GLU A 240 -22.33 6.87 3.83
N LEU A 241 -22.03 6.44 2.60
CA LEU A 241 -21.12 5.30 2.36
C LEU A 241 -19.68 5.57 2.79
N TRP A 242 -19.27 6.84 2.73
CA TRP A 242 -17.91 7.29 2.96
C TRP A 242 -17.91 8.61 3.75
N PRO A 243 -18.36 8.60 5.01
CA PRO A 243 -18.51 9.81 5.82
C PRO A 243 -17.19 10.54 6.03
N GLU A 244 -16.06 9.85 5.90
CA GLU A 244 -14.75 10.47 5.91
C GLU A 244 -14.44 11.26 4.62
N TYR A 245 -15.05 10.94 3.48
CA TYR A 245 -14.82 11.57 2.15
C TYR A 245 -15.69 12.82 1.95
N VAL A 246 -15.57 13.75 2.88
CA VAL A 246 -16.27 15.04 2.80
C VAL A 246 -15.70 15.85 1.63
N TYR A 247 -16.55 16.15 0.65
CA TYR A 247 -16.19 17.05 -0.43
C TYR A 247 -15.96 18.48 0.08
N ARG A 248 -14.82 19.07 -0.28
CA ARG A 248 -14.39 20.42 0.15
C ARG A 248 -13.96 21.22 -1.07
N GLU A 249 -14.84 22.07 -1.58
CA GLU A 249 -14.66 22.78 -2.86
C GLU A 249 -13.23 23.32 -3.06
N GLU A 250 -12.69 24.06 -2.10
CA GLU A 250 -11.34 24.62 -2.17
C GLU A 250 -10.22 23.56 -2.34
N GLU A 251 -10.35 22.40 -1.70
CA GLU A 251 -9.37 21.32 -1.82
C GLU A 251 -9.41 20.68 -3.21
N TYR A 252 -10.61 20.49 -3.78
CA TYR A 252 -10.79 19.89 -5.10
C TYR A 252 -10.41 20.87 -6.23
N GLN A 253 -10.69 22.16 -6.07
CA GLN A 253 -10.23 23.18 -7.00
C GLN A 253 -8.69 23.27 -7.01
N ARG A 254 -8.05 23.26 -5.83
CA ARG A 254 -6.59 23.21 -5.71
C ARG A 254 -6.02 21.94 -6.34
N LEU A 255 -6.60 20.79 -6.05
CA LEU A 255 -6.23 19.49 -6.63
C LEU A 255 -6.20 19.56 -8.16
N LEU A 256 -7.30 20.01 -8.78
CA LEU A 256 -7.41 20.10 -10.24
C LEU A 256 -6.42 21.12 -10.81
N ALA A 257 -6.33 22.32 -10.24
CA ALA A 257 -5.42 23.37 -10.70
C ALA A 257 -3.96 22.90 -10.68
N ASN A 258 -3.53 22.24 -9.60
CA ASN A 258 -2.17 21.71 -9.48
C ASN A 258 -1.90 20.55 -10.45
N ASN A 259 -2.88 19.67 -10.68
CA ASN A 259 -2.73 18.62 -11.70
C ASN A 259 -2.63 19.19 -13.11
N VAL A 260 -3.45 20.19 -13.48
CA VAL A 260 -3.33 20.90 -14.77
C VAL A 260 -1.94 21.51 -14.94
N LYS A 261 -1.41 22.14 -13.87
CA LYS A 261 -0.06 22.70 -13.86
C LYS A 261 1.01 21.63 -14.11
N LEU A 262 0.93 20.49 -13.41
CA LEU A 262 1.89 19.38 -13.54
C LEU A 262 1.80 18.69 -14.92
N ILE A 263 0.59 18.49 -15.45
CA ILE A 263 0.39 17.93 -16.80
C ILE A 263 1.06 18.82 -17.84
N ARG A 264 0.88 20.14 -17.75
CA ARG A 264 1.54 21.08 -18.65
C ARG A 264 3.06 20.98 -18.54
N TRP A 265 3.59 21.02 -17.33
CA TRP A 265 5.01 20.93 -17.05
C TRP A 265 5.64 19.63 -17.59
N ALA A 266 4.93 18.50 -17.48
CA ALA A 266 5.37 17.20 -17.98
C ALA A 266 5.44 17.19 -19.51
N HIS A 267 4.40 17.72 -20.16
CA HIS A 267 4.35 17.85 -21.62
C HIS A 267 5.46 18.74 -22.19
N GLU A 268 5.72 19.90 -21.57
CA GLU A 268 6.81 20.80 -21.97
C GLU A 268 8.18 20.11 -21.93
N ARG A 269 8.32 19.05 -21.13
CA ARG A 269 9.53 18.24 -20.97
C ARG A 269 9.50 16.92 -21.72
N SER A 270 8.44 16.67 -22.49
CA SER A 270 8.20 15.39 -23.17
C SER A 270 8.27 14.17 -22.23
N LEU A 271 7.89 14.35 -20.95
CA LEU A 271 7.76 13.24 -20.01
C LEU A 271 6.46 12.47 -20.32
N PRO A 272 6.46 11.13 -20.19
CA PRO A 272 5.23 10.36 -20.30
C PRO A 272 4.20 10.80 -19.25
N VAL A 273 2.98 11.05 -19.71
CA VAL A 273 1.81 11.33 -18.86
C VAL A 273 0.91 10.10 -18.91
N ILE A 274 0.67 9.49 -17.76
CA ILE A 274 -0.11 8.25 -17.63
C ILE A 274 -1.32 8.54 -16.76
N ASN A 275 -2.51 8.44 -17.34
CA ASN A 275 -3.80 8.61 -16.68
C ASN A 275 -4.36 7.24 -16.28
N ALA A 276 -4.18 6.87 -15.01
CA ALA A 276 -4.75 5.66 -14.43
C ALA A 276 -6.18 5.92 -13.94
N ARG A 277 -7.14 5.14 -14.43
CA ARG A 277 -8.55 5.21 -14.01
C ARG A 277 -9.11 3.86 -13.59
N VAL A 278 -9.98 3.85 -12.59
CA VAL A 278 -10.75 2.65 -12.25
C VAL A 278 -12.00 2.56 -13.13
N VAL A 279 -12.16 1.41 -13.80
CA VAL A 279 -13.36 1.12 -14.60
C VAL A 279 -13.87 -0.26 -14.21
N VAL A 280 -15.08 -0.30 -13.68
CA VAL A 280 -15.75 -1.53 -13.25
C VAL A 280 -16.72 -1.96 -14.34
N ARG A 281 -16.78 -3.26 -14.65
CA ARG A 281 -17.82 -3.79 -15.53
C ARG A 281 -19.17 -3.75 -14.80
N PRO A 282 -20.31 -3.60 -15.51
CA PRO A 282 -21.63 -3.65 -14.88
C PRO A 282 -21.88 -4.92 -14.03
N ASP A 283 -21.32 -6.06 -14.42
CA ASP A 283 -21.40 -7.34 -13.69
C ASP A 283 -20.39 -7.48 -12.52
N SER A 284 -19.50 -6.48 -12.37
CA SER A 284 -18.42 -6.38 -11.39
C SER A 284 -17.39 -7.51 -11.41
N ILE A 285 -17.34 -8.34 -12.45
CA ILE A 285 -16.46 -9.53 -12.46
C ILE A 285 -14.97 -9.17 -12.60
N ASN A 286 -14.67 -7.98 -13.09
CA ASN A 286 -13.30 -7.46 -13.19
C ASN A 286 -12.88 -6.66 -11.94
N SER A 287 -13.69 -6.61 -10.89
CA SER A 287 -13.35 -5.89 -9.67
C SER A 287 -12.29 -6.65 -8.87
N ALA A 288 -11.23 -5.97 -8.45
CA ALA A 288 -10.27 -6.48 -7.47
C ALA A 288 -10.79 -6.38 -6.02
N LEU A 289 -11.95 -5.76 -5.79
CA LEU A 289 -12.75 -5.97 -4.57
C LEU A 289 -13.54 -7.28 -4.72
N TYR A 290 -13.68 -8.06 -3.64
CA TYR A 290 -14.55 -9.26 -3.62
C TYR A 290 -15.89 -8.93 -4.29
N ALA A 291 -16.22 -9.64 -5.37
CA ALA A 291 -17.27 -9.21 -6.30
C ALA A 291 -18.62 -8.94 -5.62
N GLU A 292 -18.96 -9.70 -4.58
CA GLU A 292 -20.17 -9.46 -3.79
C GLU A 292 -20.09 -8.16 -2.95
N SER A 293 -18.92 -7.84 -2.39
CA SER A 293 -18.70 -6.58 -1.69
C SER A 293 -18.80 -5.40 -2.65
N GLN A 294 -18.22 -5.52 -3.85
CA GLN A 294 -18.34 -4.50 -4.89
C GLN A 294 -19.79 -4.31 -5.32
N ARG A 295 -20.50 -5.40 -5.63
CA ARG A 295 -21.93 -5.34 -6.01
C ARG A 295 -22.79 -4.70 -4.92
N ARG A 296 -22.51 -4.98 -3.65
CA ARG A 296 -23.22 -4.36 -2.51
C ARG A 296 -22.91 -2.88 -2.37
N LEU A 297 -21.64 -2.46 -2.51
CA LEU A 297 -21.24 -1.06 -2.50
C LEU A 297 -21.91 -0.28 -3.63
N THR A 298 -21.89 -0.84 -4.84
CA THR A 298 -22.58 -0.32 -6.00
C THR A 298 -24.08 -0.19 -5.78
N ALA A 299 -24.74 -1.25 -5.31
CA ALA A 299 -26.19 -1.23 -5.10
C ALA A 299 -26.60 -0.17 -4.06
N ALA A 300 -25.70 0.17 -3.14
CA ALA A 300 -25.92 1.19 -2.12
C ALA A 300 -25.53 2.60 -2.57
N ALA A 301 -24.84 2.76 -3.70
CA ALA A 301 -24.36 4.05 -4.19
C ALA A 301 -25.38 4.68 -5.17
N PRO A 302 -26.13 5.71 -4.74
CA PRO A 302 -27.21 6.27 -5.56
C PRO A 302 -26.70 7.00 -6.81
N THR A 303 -25.40 7.31 -6.87
CA THR A 303 -24.76 8.08 -7.94
C THR A 303 -23.97 7.22 -8.93
N GLY A 304 -23.85 5.90 -8.75
CA GLY A 304 -23.15 4.99 -9.68
C GLY A 304 -21.99 4.21 -9.05
N GLY A 305 -20.95 3.84 -9.82
CA GLY A 305 -19.83 3.03 -9.30
C GLY A 305 -18.58 2.99 -10.19
N CYS A 306 -18.35 4.06 -10.97
CA CYS A 306 -17.33 4.11 -12.03
C CYS A 306 -17.44 2.94 -13.01
N PHE A 307 -18.67 2.67 -13.46
CA PHE A 307 -18.93 1.64 -14.45
C PHE A 307 -18.48 2.05 -15.84
N ALA A 308 -18.07 1.07 -16.65
CA ALA A 308 -17.78 1.32 -18.06
C ALA A 308 -18.94 2.06 -18.75
N GLY A 309 -18.67 3.28 -19.20
CA GLY A 309 -19.63 4.14 -19.89
C GLY A 309 -20.52 5.00 -18.98
N ASP A 310 -20.32 4.97 -17.65
CA ASP A 310 -20.97 5.93 -16.75
C ASP A 310 -20.15 7.22 -16.61
N TRP A 311 -20.83 8.31 -16.28
CA TRP A 311 -20.21 9.63 -16.09
C TRP A 311 -19.13 9.61 -15.01
N ASN A 312 -19.30 8.80 -13.95
CA ASN A 312 -18.30 8.68 -12.88
C ASN A 312 -16.98 8.11 -13.39
N SER A 313 -16.99 7.28 -14.42
CA SER A 313 -15.82 6.63 -15.01
C SER A 313 -15.03 7.53 -15.97
N GLU A 314 -15.63 8.65 -16.37
CA GLU A 314 -15.01 9.65 -17.25
C GLU A 314 -14.03 10.53 -16.48
N PHE A 315 -12.97 10.98 -17.16
CA PHE A 315 -12.05 11.97 -16.61
C PHE A 315 -12.75 13.31 -16.41
N ALA A 316 -12.30 14.07 -15.41
CA ALA A 316 -12.71 15.47 -15.34
C ALA A 316 -12.14 16.25 -16.53
N GLU A 317 -12.97 17.13 -17.10
CA GLU A 317 -12.69 17.84 -18.35
C GLU A 317 -11.36 18.61 -18.32
N GLU A 318 -11.02 19.23 -17.19
CA GLU A 318 -9.83 20.06 -17.01
C GLU A 318 -8.51 19.29 -17.19
N ILE A 319 -8.57 17.98 -17.01
CA ILE A 319 -7.43 17.06 -16.97
C ILE A 319 -7.63 15.85 -17.89
N ALA A 320 -8.56 15.97 -18.85
CA ALA A 320 -8.80 14.92 -19.82
C ALA A 320 -7.50 14.58 -20.57
N PRO A 321 -7.21 13.27 -20.79
CA PRO A 321 -6.00 12.86 -21.50
C PRO A 321 -5.91 13.50 -22.89
N ARG A 322 -4.70 13.91 -23.27
CA ARG A 322 -4.38 14.36 -24.63
C ARG A 322 -4.05 13.16 -25.53
N ASP A 323 -3.98 13.38 -26.84
CA ASP A 323 -3.70 12.31 -27.83
C ASP A 323 -2.41 11.51 -27.56
N ASN A 324 -1.41 12.14 -26.92
CA ASN A 324 -0.13 11.50 -26.59
C ASN A 324 -0.06 10.96 -25.15
N ASP A 325 -1.13 11.12 -24.36
CA ASP A 325 -1.21 10.60 -23.00
C ASP A 325 -1.55 9.11 -23.03
N ILE A 326 -1.03 8.37 -22.06
CA ILE A 326 -1.31 6.95 -21.92
C ILE A 326 -2.49 6.78 -20.97
N GLU A 327 -3.57 6.17 -21.45
CA GLU A 327 -4.64 5.72 -20.56
C GLU A 327 -4.34 4.32 -20.00
N LEU A 328 -4.44 4.18 -18.68
CA LEU A 328 -4.32 2.91 -17.99
C LEU A 328 -5.63 2.61 -17.26
N ILE A 329 -6.27 1.50 -17.60
CA ILE A 329 -7.41 1.01 -16.83
C ILE A 329 -6.90 0.11 -15.71
N LYS A 330 -7.27 0.42 -14.47
CA LYS A 330 -7.03 -0.41 -13.30
C LYS A 330 -8.33 -0.96 -12.73
N HIS A 331 -8.20 -2.04 -11.97
CA HIS A 331 -9.32 -2.83 -11.45
C HIS A 331 -9.38 -2.88 -9.93
N GLY A 332 -8.35 -2.35 -9.27
CA GLY A 332 -8.24 -2.18 -7.83
C GLY A 332 -7.67 -0.82 -7.48
N HIS A 333 -7.07 -0.71 -6.30
CA HIS A 333 -6.45 0.54 -5.87
C HIS A 333 -5.09 0.76 -6.52
N SER A 334 -4.19 -0.23 -6.48
CA SER A 334 -2.88 -0.15 -7.12
C SER A 334 -2.99 -0.02 -8.64
N ALA A 335 -2.22 0.92 -9.21
CA ALA A 335 -2.04 1.04 -10.65
C ALA A 335 -1.10 -0.03 -11.23
N PHE A 336 -0.32 -0.73 -10.39
CA PHE A 336 0.56 -1.81 -10.82
C PHE A 336 -0.13 -3.18 -10.78
N ALA A 337 -0.94 -3.44 -9.74
CA ALA A 337 -1.55 -4.74 -9.52
C ALA A 337 -2.47 -5.14 -10.70
N PHE A 338 -2.10 -6.23 -11.38
CA PHE A 338 -2.83 -6.80 -12.53
C PHE A 338 -3.03 -5.82 -13.70
N THR A 339 -2.11 -4.89 -13.89
CA THR A 339 -2.08 -4.02 -15.07
C THR A 339 -0.79 -4.23 -15.86
N ILE A 340 -0.69 -3.56 -17.02
CA ILE A 340 0.52 -3.55 -17.86
C ILE A 340 1.48 -2.40 -17.51
N LEU A 341 1.24 -1.66 -16.42
CA LEU A 341 1.99 -0.45 -16.08
C LEU A 341 3.50 -0.70 -15.98
N ASP A 342 3.94 -1.73 -15.26
CA ASP A 342 5.37 -2.04 -15.13
C ASP A 342 6.04 -2.27 -16.50
N ARG A 343 5.38 -3.02 -17.39
CA ARG A 343 5.88 -3.25 -18.74
C ARG A 343 5.95 -1.95 -19.54
N MET A 344 4.94 -1.09 -19.43
CA MET A 344 4.92 0.23 -20.09
C MET A 344 6.07 1.10 -19.60
N LEU A 345 6.23 1.26 -18.29
CA LEU A 345 7.30 2.06 -17.69
C LEU A 345 8.69 1.55 -18.09
N SER A 346 8.89 0.24 -18.10
CA SER A 346 10.12 -0.40 -18.55
C SER A 346 10.45 -0.07 -20.01
N ASN A 347 9.47 -0.19 -20.91
CA ASN A 347 9.63 0.14 -22.33
C ASN A 347 9.89 1.64 -22.56
N LEU A 348 9.32 2.50 -21.72
CA LEU A 348 9.55 3.95 -21.74
C LEU A 348 10.90 4.35 -21.12
N GLY A 349 11.64 3.39 -20.52
CA GLY A 349 12.89 3.67 -19.81
C GLY A 349 12.71 4.46 -18.52
N VAL A 350 11.48 4.51 -17.99
CA VAL A 350 11.14 5.24 -16.76
C VAL A 350 11.80 4.58 -15.56
N LYS A 351 12.28 5.41 -14.63
CA LYS A 351 12.88 5.02 -13.34
C LYS A 351 12.21 5.70 -12.15
N GLN A 352 11.39 6.72 -12.38
CA GLN A 352 10.68 7.44 -11.34
C GLN A 352 9.22 7.71 -11.73
N CYS A 353 8.31 7.54 -10.78
CA CYS A 353 6.91 7.94 -10.93
C CYS A 353 6.64 9.15 -10.03
N ILE A 354 6.22 10.27 -10.64
CA ILE A 354 5.65 11.42 -9.93
C ILE A 354 4.15 11.20 -9.86
N VAL A 355 3.63 10.96 -8.66
CA VAL A 355 2.27 10.45 -8.43
C VAL A 355 1.35 11.54 -7.87
N THR A 356 0.17 11.65 -8.47
CA THR A 356 -0.88 12.61 -8.10
C THR A 356 -2.27 11.96 -8.07
N GLY A 357 -3.30 12.69 -7.65
CA GLY A 357 -4.69 12.22 -7.58
C GLY A 357 -5.00 11.47 -6.29
N GLY A 358 -5.48 10.23 -6.36
CA GLY A 358 -5.55 9.33 -5.20
C GLY A 358 -6.83 8.55 -5.01
N ASN A 359 -7.35 8.40 -3.79
CA ASN A 359 -6.91 9.02 -2.53
C ASN A 359 -5.60 8.45 -1.94
N ILE A 360 -4.98 9.20 -1.02
CA ILE A 360 -3.74 8.81 -0.30
C ILE A 360 -3.91 7.46 0.38
N ALA A 361 -5.00 7.32 1.15
CA ALA A 361 -5.36 6.16 1.94
C ALA A 361 -5.94 5.00 1.09
N GLY A 362 -5.31 4.67 -0.03
CA GLY A 362 -5.85 3.70 -0.96
C GLY A 362 -5.01 3.64 -2.22
N CYS A 363 -5.54 4.19 -3.31
CA CYS A 363 -4.93 4.08 -4.63
C CYS A 363 -3.51 4.64 -4.69
N ILE A 364 -3.22 5.76 -4.03
CA ILE A 364 -1.86 6.30 -3.98
C ILE A 364 -0.95 5.39 -3.15
N GLU A 365 -1.29 5.09 -1.90
CA GLU A 365 -0.41 4.29 -1.04
C GLU A 365 -0.10 2.91 -1.64
N GLU A 366 -1.10 2.20 -2.17
CA GLU A 366 -0.88 0.90 -2.79
C GLU A 366 0.00 1.02 -4.05
N THR A 367 -0.21 2.03 -4.88
CA THR A 367 0.62 2.27 -6.07
C THR A 367 2.07 2.63 -5.71
N LEU A 368 2.28 3.44 -4.68
CA LEU A 368 3.61 3.81 -4.18
C LEU A 368 4.36 2.56 -3.69
N ARG A 369 3.70 1.72 -2.90
CA ARG A 369 4.29 0.49 -2.35
C ARG A 369 4.64 -0.52 -3.42
N ASP A 370 3.74 -0.75 -4.37
CA ASP A 370 4.00 -1.66 -5.49
C ASP A 370 5.10 -1.12 -6.41
N GLY A 371 5.07 0.18 -6.74
CA GLY A 371 6.10 0.81 -7.55
C GLY A 371 7.49 0.71 -6.92
N ASN A 372 7.60 0.99 -5.61
CA ASN A 372 8.85 0.82 -4.88
C ASN A 372 9.30 -0.66 -4.87
N ALA A 373 8.36 -1.61 -4.72
CA ALA A 373 8.68 -3.04 -4.75
C ALA A 373 9.21 -3.51 -6.12
N GLN A 374 8.79 -2.85 -7.21
CA GLN A 374 9.30 -3.07 -8.57
C GLN A 374 10.62 -2.30 -8.85
N GLY A 375 11.11 -1.52 -7.88
CA GLY A 375 12.37 -0.77 -7.99
C GLY A 375 12.25 0.63 -8.60
N TYR A 376 11.03 1.18 -8.74
CA TYR A 376 10.84 2.56 -9.16
C TYR A 376 11.06 3.53 -7.99
N SER A 377 11.68 4.68 -8.27
CA SER A 377 11.67 5.82 -7.35
C SER A 377 10.27 6.42 -7.33
N MET A 378 9.69 6.57 -6.15
CA MET A 378 8.33 7.12 -6.02
C MET A 378 8.34 8.52 -5.41
N VAL A 379 7.58 9.44 -5.99
CA VAL A 379 7.39 10.82 -5.52
C VAL A 379 5.89 11.09 -5.43
N VAL A 380 5.40 11.58 -4.29
CA VAL A 380 4.00 11.99 -4.12
C VAL A 380 3.91 13.51 -4.04
N VAL A 381 3.04 14.10 -4.85
CA VAL A 381 2.84 15.55 -4.91
C VAL A 381 1.61 15.93 -4.09
N THR A 382 1.82 16.21 -2.80
CA THR A 382 0.77 16.25 -1.78
C THR A 382 -0.38 17.20 -2.09
N ASP A 383 -0.09 18.43 -2.49
CA ASP A 383 -1.08 19.45 -2.86
C ASP A 383 -1.79 19.19 -4.21
N ALA A 384 -1.38 18.14 -4.92
CA ALA A 384 -2.05 17.57 -6.08
C ALA A 384 -2.69 16.20 -5.79
N THR A 385 -3.00 15.91 -4.51
CA THR A 385 -3.71 14.69 -4.08
C THR A 385 -4.99 14.97 -3.30
N TYR A 386 -5.91 13.99 -3.27
CA TYR A 386 -7.04 14.04 -2.33
C TYR A 386 -6.52 13.95 -0.89
N ARG A 387 -6.90 14.92 -0.05
CA ARG A 387 -6.54 14.99 1.38
C ARG A 387 -5.03 15.07 1.66
N PRO A 388 -4.35 16.17 1.29
CA PRO A 388 -2.91 16.34 1.49
C PRO A 388 -2.40 16.17 2.93
N GLY A 389 -3.27 16.19 3.95
CA GLY A 389 -2.90 16.06 5.37
C GLY A 389 -3.14 14.67 5.98
N ASP A 390 -3.26 13.61 5.17
CA ASP A 390 -3.44 12.26 5.72
C ASP A 390 -2.18 11.80 6.48
N PRO A 391 -2.29 11.37 7.76
CA PRO A 391 -1.13 11.00 8.57
C PRO A 391 -0.36 9.78 8.03
N ARG A 392 -0.93 9.02 7.07
CA ARG A 392 -0.20 7.95 6.36
C ARG A 392 1.00 8.47 5.58
N LEU A 393 1.00 9.72 5.14
CA LEU A 393 2.13 10.33 4.44
C LEU A 393 3.41 10.27 5.30
N GLU A 394 3.31 10.51 6.60
CA GLU A 394 4.46 10.44 7.52
C GLU A 394 5.11 9.04 7.53
N LEU A 395 4.29 7.98 7.46
CA LEU A 395 4.80 6.61 7.39
C LEU A 395 5.45 6.32 6.03
N MET A 396 4.89 6.88 4.95
CA MET A 396 5.41 6.71 3.59
C MET A 396 6.65 7.56 3.30
N ALA A 397 7.00 8.55 4.13
CA ALA A 397 8.18 9.38 3.95
C ALA A 397 9.50 8.58 3.91
N SER A 398 9.49 7.34 4.40
CA SER A 398 10.62 6.41 4.30
C SER A 398 10.68 5.60 3.00
N GLU A 399 9.64 5.67 2.17
CA GLU A 399 9.45 4.87 0.95
C GLU A 399 9.29 5.74 -0.31
N CYS A 400 8.85 6.99 -0.17
CA CYS A 400 8.69 7.94 -1.27
C CYS A 400 9.10 9.36 -0.88
N ALA A 401 9.50 10.17 -1.87
CA ALA A 401 9.68 11.60 -1.66
C ALA A 401 8.32 12.28 -1.59
N ILE A 402 8.17 13.22 -0.66
CA ILE A 402 6.93 13.98 -0.43
C ILE A 402 7.24 15.44 -0.79
N VAL A 403 6.51 15.99 -1.74
CA VAL A 403 6.75 17.33 -2.30
C VAL A 403 5.43 18.05 -2.57
N CYS A 404 5.49 19.35 -2.89
CA CYS A 404 4.39 20.08 -3.50
C CYS A 404 4.59 20.29 -5.02
N ALA A 405 3.54 20.73 -5.71
CA ALA A 405 3.56 20.94 -7.15
C ALA A 405 4.59 22.01 -7.56
N ASP A 406 4.72 23.07 -6.76
CA ASP A 406 5.71 24.14 -7.00
C ASP A 406 7.14 23.59 -6.96
N GLU A 407 7.47 22.76 -5.96
CA GLU A 407 8.78 22.13 -5.86
C GLU A 407 9.13 21.28 -7.10
N ILE A 408 8.14 20.62 -7.73
CA ILE A 408 8.36 19.90 -9.00
C ILE A 408 8.60 20.88 -10.14
N THR A 409 7.74 21.89 -10.26
CA THR A 409 7.75 22.77 -11.43
C THR A 409 8.90 23.78 -11.45
N ASP A 410 9.37 24.19 -10.27
CA ASP A 410 10.39 25.23 -10.11
C ASP A 410 11.81 24.72 -10.43
N VAL A 411 12.02 23.40 -10.36
CA VAL A 411 13.31 22.74 -10.68
C VAL A 411 13.68 22.86 -12.17
N GLY A 412 12.83 23.48 -13.00
CA GLY A 412 13.11 23.68 -14.42
C GLY A 412 12.61 24.98 -15.03
N SER A 413 12.51 26.10 -14.29
CA SER A 413 12.60 27.39 -15.00
C SER A 413 13.94 27.41 -15.75
N PRO A 414 13.99 27.72 -17.06
CA PRO A 414 15.25 27.80 -17.77
C PRO A 414 16.05 28.99 -17.22
N MET A 415 16.81 28.76 -16.15
CA MET A 415 18.00 29.55 -15.89
C MET A 415 19.05 29.04 -16.88
N PHE A 416 19.67 29.99 -17.59
CA PHE A 416 20.69 29.83 -18.64
C PHE A 416 20.17 29.70 -20.07
N GLU A 417 19.61 30.80 -20.59
CA GLU A 417 20.14 31.42 -21.82
C GLU A 417 20.11 32.95 -21.67
N VAL A 418 21.23 33.52 -21.23
CA VAL A 418 21.67 34.84 -21.72
C VAL A 418 23.11 34.68 -22.14
N SER A 419 23.31 34.42 -23.43
CA SER A 419 24.52 34.76 -24.15
C SER A 419 24.74 36.27 -24.08
N GLY A 420 25.95 36.70 -23.74
CA GLY A 420 26.33 38.12 -23.76
C GLY A 420 27.82 38.32 -23.46
N GLU A 421 28.61 38.21 -24.54
CA GLU A 421 30.00 38.63 -24.77
C GLU A 421 31.16 37.96 -24.01
#